data_AF-A0A928FFA1-F1
#
_entry.id   AF-A0A928FFA1-F1
#
_cell.length_a   1.000
_cell.length_b   1.000
_cell.length_c   1.000
_cell.angle_alpha   90.00
_cell.angle_beta   90.00
_cell.angle_gamma   90.00
#
_symmetry.space_group_name_H-M   'P 1'
#
loop_
_entity.id
_entity.type
_entity.pdbx_description
1 polymer ?
#
loop_
_entity_poly.entity_id
_entity_poly.type
_entity_poly.pdbx_seq_one_letter_code
_entity_poly.pdbx_strand_id
1 'polypeptide(L)' 'MKEIGIIKEFDKLGKIVIPKELRERFALKNEVEIVATKDGIILKNPEYVLTKKQN' A
#
# COMPACT_ATOMS: atom_id res chain seq x y z
N MET A 1 -3.37 -8.69 -15.05
CA MET A 1 -2.95 -7.52 -14.24
C MET A 1 -1.43 -7.60 -14.14
N LYS A 2 -0.66 -6.64 -14.66
CA LYS A 2 0.81 -6.71 -14.54
C LYS A 2 1.18 -6.53 -13.07
N GLU A 3 1.91 -7.48 -12.51
CA GLU A 3 2.56 -7.33 -11.22
C GLU A 3 3.54 -6.16 -11.33
N ILE A 4 3.33 -5.14 -10.51
CA ILE A 4 4.20 -3.97 -10.47
C ILE A 4 5.20 -4.23 -9.34
N GLY A 5 6.37 -4.76 -9.68
CA GLY A 5 7.52 -4.81 -8.80
C GLY A 5 8.34 -3.53 -8.96
N ILE A 6 8.33 -2.66 -7.95
CA ILE A 6 9.13 -1.43 -7.93
C ILE A 6 10.03 -1.47 -6.70
N ILE A 7 11.33 -1.27 -6.91
CA ILE A 7 12.30 -1.03 -5.84
C ILE A 7 12.40 0.49 -5.63
N LYS A 8 12.29 0.94 -4.38
CA LYS A 8 12.53 2.33 -3.97
C LYS A 8 13.47 2.37 -2.78
N GLU A 9 14.42 3.30 -2.85
CA GLU A 9 15.28 3.61 -1.72
C GLU A 9 14.51 4.38 -0.65
N PHE A 10 14.93 4.18 0.60
CA PHE A 10 14.48 5.00 1.70
C PHE A 10 15.14 6.38 1.64
N ASP A 11 14.42 7.40 2.08
CA ASP A 11 15.05 8.68 2.39
C ASP A 11 15.91 8.58 3.67
N LYS A 12 16.61 9.66 4.01
CA LYS A 12 17.50 9.71 5.18
C LYS A 12 16.81 9.49 6.52
N LEU A 13 15.48 9.57 6.57
CA LEU A 13 14.66 9.40 7.76
C LEU A 13 13.93 8.06 7.78
N GLY A 14 14.21 7.17 6.82
CA GLY A 14 13.57 5.86 6.72
C GLY A 14 12.18 5.88 6.09
N LYS A 15 11.81 6.95 5.39
CA LYS A 15 10.52 7.03 4.66
C LYS A 15 10.68 6.50 3.25
N ILE A 16 9.63 5.85 2.74
CA ILE A 16 9.54 5.39 1.35
C ILE A 16 8.46 6.18 0.62
N VAL A 17 8.72 6.54 -0.64
CA VAL A 17 7.73 7.20 -1.48
C VAL A 17 6.83 6.15 -2.14
N ILE A 18 5.53 6.25 -1.89
CA ILE A 18 4.52 5.48 -2.64
C ILE A 18 4.21 6.23 -3.96
N PRO A 19 4.49 5.64 -5.13
CA PRO A 19 4.18 6.24 -6.42
C PRO A 19 2.73 6.71 -6.53
N LYS A 20 2.50 7.83 -7.23
CA LYS A 20 1.18 8.47 -7.34
C LYS A 20 0.13 7.52 -7.90
N GLU A 21 0.53 6.71 -8.88
CA GLU A 21 -0.31 5.73 -9.55
C GLU A 21 -0.83 4.66 -8.56
N LEU A 22 0.02 4.22 -7.62
CA LEU A 22 -0.39 3.26 -6.60
C LEU A 22 -1.30 3.92 -5.55
N ARG A 23 -1.02 5.17 -5.17
CA ARG A 23 -1.89 5.91 -4.24
C ARG A 23 -3.29 6.10 -4.80
N GLU A 24 -3.41 6.52 -6.05
CA GLU A 24 -4.71 6.69 -6.73
C GLU A 24 -5.43 5.35 -6.88
N ARG A 25 -4.72 4.32 -7.33
CA ARG A 25 -5.29 2.98 -7.54
C ARG A 25 -5.86 2.36 -6.27
N PHE A 26 -5.18 2.51 -5.14
CA PHE A 26 -5.59 1.93 -3.86
C PHE A 26 -6.32 2.93 -2.96
N ALA A 27 -6.67 4.12 -3.49
CA ALA A 27 -7.32 5.20 -2.76
C ALA A 27 -6.62 5.54 -1.42
N LEU A 28 -5.29 5.48 -1.40
CA LEU A 28 -4.48 5.85 -0.23
C LEU A 28 -4.51 7.37 -0.09
N LYS A 29 -5.10 7.86 1.00
CA LYS A 29 -5.21 9.29 1.30
C LYS A 29 -4.01 9.76 2.12
N ASN A 30 -4.25 10.30 3.32
CA ASN A 30 -3.24 10.87 4.19
C ASN A 30 -2.65 9.85 5.17
N GLU A 31 -3.32 8.72 5.33
CA GLU A 31 -2.94 7.65 6.24
C GLU A 31 -2.98 6.30 5.54
N VAL A 32 -2.13 5.40 6.01
CA VAL A 32 -2.03 4.02 5.55
C VAL A 32 -1.88 3.14 6.78
N GLU A 33 -2.59 2.02 6.79
CA GLU A 33 -2.39 0.99 7.79
C GLU A 33 -1.14 0.18 7.39
N ILE A 34 -0.20 0.03 8.32
CA ILE A 34 0.99 -0.80 8.14
C ILE A 34 0.80 -2.09 8.93
N VAL A 35 0.72 -3.21 8.22
CA VAL A 35 0.57 -4.54 8.82
C VAL A 35 1.88 -5.31 8.65
N ALA A 36 2.52 -5.66 9.77
CA ALA A 36 3.68 -6.52 9.78
C ALA A 36 3.26 -7.98 9.58
N THR A 37 3.98 -8.70 8.71
CA THR A 37 3.79 -10.11 8.41
C THR A 37 5.12 -10.84 8.48
N LYS A 38 5.11 -12.17 8.27
CA LYS A 38 6.32 -13.01 8.24
C LYS A 38 7.24 -12.67 7.05
N ASP A 39 6.67 -12.23 5.93
CA ASP A 39 7.39 -12.02 4.68
C ASP A 39 7.68 -10.53 4.40
N GLY A 40 7.23 -9.62 5.29
CA GLY A 40 7.42 -8.18 5.12
C GLY A 40 6.25 -7.36 5.66
N ILE A 41 6.07 -6.15 5.12
CA ILE A 41 4.97 -5.23 5.49
C ILE A 41 3.95 -5.10 4.36
N ILE A 42 2.68 -4.98 4.74
CA ILE A 42 1.58 -4.67 3.84
C ILE A 42 1.08 -3.26 4.17
N LEU A 43 0.93 -2.43 3.15
CA LEU A 43 0.28 -1.12 3.26
C LEU A 43 -1.17 -1.25 2.79
N LYS A 44 -2.13 -0.81 3.62
CA LYS A 44 -3.56 -0.84 3.30
C LYS A 44 -4.20 0.53 3.47
N ASN A 45 -5.29 0.76 2.76
CA ASN A 45 -6.21 1.85 3.06
C ASN A 45 -7.02 1.46 4.32
N PRO A 46 -6.93 2.24 5.43
CA PRO A 46 -7.64 1.91 6.67
C PRO A 46 -9.16 1.81 6.52
N GLU A 47 -9.73 2.59 5.59
CA GLU A 47 -11.16 2.65 5.32
C GLU A 47 -11.62 1.60 4.30
N TYR A 48 -10.72 0.72 3.85
CA TYR A 48 -11.06 -0.29 2.86
C TYR A 48 -11.88 -1.42 3.49
N VAL A 49 -13.19 -1.28 3.44
CA VAL A 49 -14.12 -2.36 3.76
C VAL A 49 -14.14 -3.35 2.61
N LEU A 50 -13.69 -4.58 2.86
CA LEU A 50 -13.93 -5.72 1.97
C LEU A 50 -15.46 -5.90 1.88
N THR A 51 -16.09 -5.30 0.88
CA THR A 51 -17.42 -5.72 0.46
C THR A 51 -17.26 -7.12 -0.10
N LYS A 52 -17.48 -8.14 0.76
CA LYS A 52 -17.66 -9.52 0.31
C LYS A 52 -18.86 -9.50 -0.64
N LYS A 53 -18.60 -9.46 -1.96
CA LYS A 53 -19.58 -9.97 -2.92
C LYS A 53 -19.65 -11.47 -2.69
N GLN A 54 -20.59 -11.87 -1.82
CA GLN A 54 -21.18 -13.20 -1.93
C GLN A 54 -21.88 -13.24 -3.29
N ASN A 55 -21.34 -14.02 -4.21
CA ASN A 55 -22.03 -14.59 -5.37
C ASN A 55 -21.33 -15.91 -5.68
#